data_AF-A0A2X2V614-F1
#
_entry.id   AF-A0A2X2V614-F1
#
_cell.length_a   1.000
_cell.length_b   1.000
_cell.length_c   1.000
_cell.angle_alpha   90.00
_cell.angle_beta   90.00
_cell.angle_gamma   90.00
#
_symmetry.space_group_name_H-M   'P 1'
#
loop_
_entity.id
_entity.type
_entity.pdbx_description
1 polymer ?
#
loop_
_entity_poly.entity_id
_entity_poly.type
_entity_poly.pdbx_seq_one_letter_code
_entity_poly.pdbx_strand_id
1 'polypeptide(L)' 'MSSLPVAAVLPEVLKALEYAPQVLLNAPTGAGKSTWLPLQILQQSKLEGRILLLEPRRLAARNVCSAAG' A
#
# COMPACT_ATOMS: atom_id res chain seq x y z
N MET A 1 14.00 -4.73 13.87
CA MET A 1 13.58 -3.85 12.76
C MET A 1 12.30 -3.16 13.19
N SER A 2 12.26 -1.83 13.19
CA SER A 2 11.06 -1.07 13.55
C SER A 2 9.96 -1.34 12.53
N SER A 3 8.87 -1.98 12.98
CA SER A 3 7.69 -2.19 12.16
C SER A 3 7.14 -0.84 11.68
N LEU A 4 6.88 -0.71 10.38
CA LEU A 4 6.24 0.49 9.83
C LEU A 4 4.82 0.64 10.40
N PRO A 5 4.33 1.86 10.68
CA PRO A 5 3.00 2.04 11.28
C PRO A 5 1.86 1.35 10.52
N VAL A 6 1.91 1.31 9.17
CA VAL A 6 0.88 0.62 8.37
C VAL A 6 0.90 -0.91 8.48
N ALA A 7 1.96 -1.52 9.02
CA ALA A 7 2.01 -2.97 9.20
C ALA A 7 0.97 -3.46 10.21
N ALA A 8 0.62 -2.64 11.21
CA ALA A 8 -0.40 -2.98 12.19
C ALA A 8 -1.81 -3.10 11.59
N VAL A 9 -2.08 -2.40 10.48
CA VAL A 9 -3.41 -2.36 9.85
C VAL A 9 -3.52 -3.25 8.61
N LEU A 10 -2.44 -3.90 8.18
CA LEU A 10 -2.42 -4.76 6.99
C LEU A 10 -3.51 -5.86 7.01
N PRO A 11 -3.75 -6.60 8.12
CA PRO A 11 -4.80 -7.62 8.14
C PRO A 11 -6.20 -7.04 7.91
N GLU A 12 -6.47 -5.85 8.45
CA GLU A 12 -7.75 -5.16 8.28
C GLU A 12 -7.93 -4.66 6.85
N VAL A 13 -6.86 -4.13 6.23
CA VAL A 13 -6.86 -3.70 4.83
C VAL A 13 -7.12 -4.88 3.89
N LEU A 14 -6.43 -6.01 4.07
CA LEU A 14 -6.64 -7.20 3.24
C LEU A 14 -8.08 -7.70 3.35
N LYS A 15 -8.61 -7.78 4.57
CA LYS A 15 -10.01 -8.15 4.79
C LYS A 15 -10.96 -7.18 4.11
N ALA A 16 -10.76 -5.87 4.26
CA ALA A 16 -11.63 -4.86 3.66
C ALA A 16 -11.66 -4.97 2.12
N LEU A 17 -10.52 -5.27 1.48
CA LEU A 17 -10.43 -5.46 0.03
C LEU A 17 -11.19 -6.72 -0.46
N GLU A 18 -11.43 -7.72 0.38
CA GLU A 18 -12.25 -8.90 0.03
C GLU A 18 -13.75 -8.61 0.01
N TYR A 19 -14.23 -7.65 0.82
CA TYR A 19 -15.66 -7.42 1.03
C TYR A 19 -16.18 -6.09 0.48
N ALA A 20 -15.30 -5.13 0.20
CA ALA A 20 -15.68 -3.79 -0.26
C ALA A 20 -14.98 -3.44 -1.58
N PRO A 21 -15.69 -2.82 -2.54
CA PRO A 21 -15.08 -2.36 -3.78
C PRO A 21 -14.16 -1.14 -3.57
N GLN A 22 -14.23 -0.50 -2.40
CA GLN A 22 -13.47 0.71 -2.07
C GLN A 22 -13.06 0.68 -0.59
N VAL A 23 -11.81 1.05 -0.31
CA VAL A 23 -11.24 1.12 1.04
C VAL A 23 -10.52 2.46 1.19
N LEU A 24 -10.84 3.20 2.24
CA LEU A 24 -10.14 4.45 2.59
C LEU A 24 -9.15 4.18 3.72
N LEU A 25 -7.86 4.39 3.44
CA LEU A 25 -6.79 4.28 4.43
C LEU A 25 -6.28 5.68 4.79
N ASN A 26 -6.33 6.03 6.08
CA ASN A 26 -5.65 7.21 6.60
C ASN A 26 -4.41 6.76 7.40
N ALA A 27 -3.24 7.32 7.08
CA ALA A 27 -1.99 7.05 7.77
C ALA A 27 -1.06 8.27 7.68
N PRO A 28 -0.23 8.54 8.71
CA PRO A 28 0.67 9.68 8.70
C PRO A 28 1.73 9.57 7.58
N THR A 29 2.34 10.70 7.23
CA THR A 29 3.47 10.72 6.30
C THR A 29 4.62 9.87 6.85
N GLY A 30 5.29 9.10 5.98
CA GLY A 30 6.36 8.18 6.40
C GLY A 30 5.86 6.85 6.98
N ALA A 31 4.55 6.63 7.10
CA ALA A 31 4.00 5.40 7.66
C ALA A 31 4.21 4.15 6.78
N GLY A 32 4.63 4.31 5.52
CA GLY A 32 4.81 3.21 4.56
C GLY A 32 3.64 2.96 3.61
N LYS A 33 2.62 3.84 3.59
CA LYS A 33 1.40 3.70 2.77
C LYS A 33 1.63 3.63 1.25
N SER A 34 2.66 4.30 0.73
CA SER A 34 2.96 4.33 -0.71
C SER A 34 4.10 3.39 -1.09
N THR A 35 4.93 2.93 -0.15
CA THR A 35 6.16 2.16 -0.43
C THR A 35 6.07 0.70 0.00
N TRP A 36 5.62 0.45 1.23
CA TRP A 36 5.58 -0.91 1.79
C TRP A 36 4.21 -1.57 1.60
N LEU A 37 3.13 -0.85 1.87
CA LEU A 37 1.78 -1.41 1.87
C LEU A 37 1.35 -1.97 0.50
N PRO A 38 1.57 -1.30 -0.65
CA PRO A 38 1.17 -1.83 -1.95
C PRO A 38 1.85 -3.15 -2.30
N LEU A 39 3.11 -3.33 -1.88
CA LEU A 39 3.85 -4.59 -2.07
C LEU A 39 3.26 -5.73 -1.24
N GLN A 40 2.88 -5.46 0.00
CA GLN A 40 2.23 -6.47 0.84
C GLN A 40 0.86 -6.85 0.31
N ILE A 41 0.09 -5.89 -0.21
CA ILE A 41 -1.18 -6.18 -0.90
C ILE A 41 -0.92 -7.06 -2.13
N LEU A 42 0.08 -6.73 -2.96
CA LEU A 42 0.44 -7.54 -4.13
C LEU A 42 0.83 -8.98 -3.77
N GLN A 43 1.53 -9.16 -2.65
CA GLN A 43 2.03 -10.47 -2.21
C GLN A 43 0.99 -11.31 -1.47
N GLN A 44 0.08 -10.68 -0.72
CA GLN A 44 -0.78 -11.37 0.25
C GLN A 44 -2.26 -11.33 -0.11
N SER A 45 -2.70 -10.39 -0.94
CA SER A 45 -4.09 -10.35 -1.38
C SER A 45 -4.37 -11.43 -2.43
N LYS A 46 -5.62 -11.90 -2.47
CA LYS A 46 -6.10 -12.84 -3.50
C LYS A 46 -6.58 -12.11 -4.76
N LEU A 47 -6.04 -10.93 -5.04
CA LEU A 47 -6.44 -10.10 -6.16
C LEU A 47 -5.68 -10.53 -7.42
N GLU A 48 -6.42 -10.78 -8.50
CA GLU A 48 -5.82 -11.03 -9.81
C GLU A 48 -5.56 -9.71 -10.56
N GLY A 49 -4.52 -9.69 -11.40
CA GLY A 49 -4.22 -8.56 -12.28
C GLY A 49 -3.07 -7.68 -11.80
N ARG A 50 -3.23 -6.36 -11.91
CA ARG A 50 -2.16 -5.37 -11.67
C ARG A 50 -2.61 -4.32 -10.66
N ILE A 51 -1.70 -3.91 -9.78
CA ILE A 51 -1.89 -2.75 -8.91
C ILE A 51 -1.37 -1.50 -9.61
N LEU A 52 -2.24 -0.49 -9.75
CA LEU A 52 -1.86 0.85 -10.21
C LEU A 52 -1.77 1.78 -9.01
N LEU A 53 -0.60 2.37 -8.79
CA LEU A 53 -0.37 3.35 -7.74
C LEU A 53 -0.21 4.74 -8.35
N LEU A 54 -1.17 5.62 -8.09
CA LEU A 54 -1.16 7.00 -8.60
C LEU A 54 -0.52 7.93 -7.56
N GLU A 55 0.42 8.76 -8.02
CA GLU A 55 1.06 9.80 -7.21
C GLU A 55 0.87 11.17 -7.92
N PRO A 56 0.64 12.27 -7.18
CA PRO A 56 0.17 13.53 -7.74
C PRO A 56 1.21 14.25 -8.61
N ARG A 57 2.49 13.88 -8.50
CA ARG A 57 3.59 14.50 -9.24
C ARG A 57 4.61 13.45 -9.66
N ARG A 58 5.24 13.67 -10.82
CA ARG A 58 6.24 12.75 -11.41
C ARG A 58 7.38 12.38 -10.47
N LEU A 59 7.89 13.31 -9.66
CA LEU A 59 8.98 13.03 -8.71
C LEU A 59 8.55 12.03 -7.63
N ALA A 60 7.34 12.18 -7.08
CA ALA A 60 6.80 11.26 -6.07
C ALA A 60 6.63 9.85 -6.65
N ALA A 61 6.07 9.75 -7.85
CA ALA A 61 5.92 8.47 -8.55
C ALA A 61 7.26 7.75 -8.74
N ARG A 62 8.31 8.48 -9.16
CA ARG A 62 9.65 7.92 -9.33
C ARG A 62 10.27 7.45 -8.01
N ASN A 63 10.18 8.27 -6.96
CA ASN A 63 10.75 7.93 -5.65
C ASN A 63 10.09 6.69 -5.05
N VAL A 64 8.77 6.59 -5.18
CA VAL A 64 8.01 5.43 -4.70
C VAL A 64 8.38 4.17 -5.46
N CYS A 65 8.49 4.25 -6.80
CA CYS A 65 8.90 3.11 -7.63
C CYS A 65 10.31 2.61 -7.26
N SER A 66 11.27 3.52 -7.03
CA SER A 66 12.63 3.15 -6.60
C SER A 66 12.71 2.58 -5.19
N ALA A 67 11.77 2.94 -4.30
CA ALA A 67 11.70 2.42 -2.93
C ALA A 67 11.03 1.04 -2.82
N ALA A 68 10.43 0.56 -3.92
CA ALA A 68 9.72 -0.70 -3.98
C ALA A 68 10.59 -1.89 -4.46
N GLY A 69 11.87 -1.62 -4.81
CA GLY A 69 12.85 -2.61 -5.24
C GLY A 69 13.77 -3.08 -4.13
#